data_AF-A0A7W1YC76-F1
#
_entry.id   AF-A0A7W1YC76-F1
#
_cell.length_a   1.000
_cell.length_b   1.000
_cell.length_c   1.000
_cell.angle_alpha   90.00
_cell.angle_beta   90.00
_cell.angle_gamma   90.00
#
_symmetry.space_group_name_H-M   'P 1'
#
loop_
_entity.id
_entity.type
_entity.pdbx_description
1 polymer ?
#
loop_
_entity_poly.entity_id
_entity_poly.type
_entity_poly.pdbx_seq_one_letter_code
_entity_poly.pdbx_strand_id
1 'polypeptide(L)'
;MRKLKISLVALALCVSFTLCLAQSAADQPATVTGTVQVQDGKTVIVSDDGQQTWTVDNPSEVKAQAGKHVQVTGHVDHDKGTIHVTEVQPSDSLKTRHD
;
A
#
# COMPACT_ATOMS: atom_id res chain seq x y z
N MET A 1 -15.55 52.30 -7.64
CA MET A 1 -15.14 51.48 -8.81
C MET A 1 -13.91 50.67 -8.43
N ARG A 2 -14.02 49.33 -8.60
CA ARG A 2 -12.93 48.35 -8.77
C ARG A 2 -11.98 48.20 -7.58
N LYS A 3 -12.44 47.47 -6.56
CA LYS A 3 -12.12 46.05 -6.32
C LYS A 3 -10.62 45.83 -6.07
N LEU A 4 -10.30 45.92 -4.79
CA LEU A 4 -9.26 45.22 -4.04
C LEU A 4 -8.59 44.12 -4.88
N LYS A 5 -7.32 44.34 -5.21
CA LYS A 5 -6.43 43.42 -5.93
C LYS A 5 -6.12 42.21 -5.05
N ILE A 6 -7.12 41.37 -4.87
CA ILE A 6 -6.97 39.95 -4.61
C ILE A 6 -6.55 39.34 -5.96
N SER A 7 -5.61 38.38 -5.91
CA SER A 7 -5.13 37.59 -7.06
C SER A 7 -3.81 38.05 -7.68
N LEU A 8 -2.73 37.89 -6.91
CA LEU A 8 -1.43 37.45 -7.44
C LEU A 8 -0.62 36.68 -6.37
N VAL A 9 -1.31 35.86 -5.57
CA VAL A 9 -0.69 34.86 -4.67
C VAL A 9 -1.60 33.62 -4.71
N ALA A 10 -1.83 33.10 -5.91
CA ALA A 10 -2.58 31.85 -6.14
C ALA A 10 -1.77 30.85 -7.01
N LEU A 11 -0.45 31.06 -7.08
CA LEU A 11 0.51 30.14 -7.71
C LEU A 11 1.60 29.74 -6.70
N ALA A 12 1.20 29.58 -5.43
CA ALA A 12 2.02 28.98 -4.38
C ALA A 12 1.25 27.87 -3.63
N LEU A 13 0.12 27.41 -4.19
CA LEU A 13 -0.68 26.29 -3.67
C LEU A 13 -0.56 25.01 -4.53
N CYS A 14 0.20 25.04 -5.64
CA CYS A 14 0.49 23.85 -6.46
C CYS A 14 1.84 23.18 -6.10
N VAL A 15 2.39 23.46 -4.91
CA VAL A 15 3.54 22.74 -4.36
C VAL A 15 3.17 21.98 -3.08
N SER A 16 1.87 21.86 -2.80
CA SER A 16 1.35 21.31 -1.54
C SER A 16 0.77 19.90 -1.62
N PHE A 17 0.96 19.14 -2.71
CA PHE A 17 0.34 17.80 -2.77
C PHE A 17 1.10 16.68 -3.50
N THR A 18 2.35 16.89 -3.94
CA THR A 18 3.09 15.80 -4.61
C THR A 18 4.56 15.73 -4.24
N LEU A 19 4.82 15.66 -2.93
CA LEU A 19 5.81 14.71 -2.44
C LEU A 19 5.38 14.23 -1.06
N CYS A 20 4.37 13.36 -1.12
CA CYS A 20 3.99 12.45 -0.06
C CYS A 20 5.27 11.81 0.50
N LEU A 21 5.49 12.06 1.80
CA LEU A 21 6.20 11.21 2.73
C LEU A 21 7.45 10.51 2.15
N ALA A 22 8.60 11.17 2.29
CA ALA A 22 9.80 10.42 2.66
C ALA A 22 9.53 9.82 4.05
N GLN A 23 8.83 8.69 4.09
CA GLN A 23 8.72 7.85 5.28
C GLN A 23 10.12 7.38 5.58
N SER A 24 10.64 7.93 6.67
CA SER A 24 11.91 7.57 7.29
C SER A 24 12.11 6.06 7.25
N ALA A 25 13.30 5.65 6.83
CA ALA A 25 13.85 4.30 6.96
C ALA A 25 14.05 3.92 8.44
N ALA A 26 12.95 3.96 9.20
CA ALA A 26 12.82 3.28 10.48
C ALA A 26 12.06 2.01 10.15
N ASP A 27 12.58 0.89 10.65
CA ASP A 27 12.02 -0.46 10.59
C ASP A 27 10.60 -0.48 11.20
N GLN A 28 9.64 0.04 10.44
CA GLN A 28 8.24 0.16 10.80
C GLN A 28 7.46 -0.72 9.84
N PRO A 29 6.57 -1.57 10.36
CA PRO A 29 5.77 -2.42 9.51
C PRO A 29 4.92 -1.54 8.60
N ALA A 30 5.06 -1.77 7.29
CA ALA A 30 4.26 -1.14 6.27
C ALA A 30 3.00 -1.99 6.03
N THR A 31 1.86 -1.31 5.91
CA THR A 31 0.60 -1.94 5.54
C THR A 31 0.39 -1.79 4.04
N VAL A 32 0.28 -2.91 3.34
CA VAL A 32 0.03 -2.99 1.90
C VAL A 32 -1.28 -3.70 1.66
N THR A 33 -2.19 -3.04 0.96
CA THR A 33 -3.45 -3.64 0.53
C THR A 33 -3.34 -4.06 -0.94
N GLY A 34 -3.72 -5.30 -1.24
CA GLY A 34 -3.56 -5.82 -2.57
C GLY A 34 -4.17 -7.20 -2.78
N THR A 35 -4.00 -7.70 -3.99
CA THR A 35 -4.41 -9.05 -4.37
C THR A 35 -3.22 -9.99 -4.29
N VAL A 36 -3.39 -11.10 -3.57
CA VAL A 36 -2.38 -12.16 -3.54
C VAL A 36 -2.45 -12.96 -4.84
N GLN A 37 -1.35 -12.94 -5.60
CA GLN A 37 -1.17 -13.68 -6.84
C GLN A 37 -0.04 -14.71 -6.66
N VAL A 38 -0.04 -15.75 -7.50
CA VAL A 38 1.08 -16.69 -7.58
C VAL A 38 1.70 -16.57 -8.97
N GLN A 39 2.93 -16.08 -9.04
CA GLN A 39 3.71 -15.96 -10.27
C GLN A 39 4.95 -16.86 -10.17
N ASP A 40 5.17 -17.70 -11.18
CA ASP A 40 6.33 -18.60 -11.25
C ASP A 40 6.54 -19.45 -9.99
N GLY A 41 5.44 -19.86 -9.33
CA GLY A 41 5.46 -20.62 -8.08
C GLY A 41 5.79 -19.82 -6.82
N LYS A 42 5.97 -18.49 -6.94
CA LYS A 42 6.16 -17.55 -5.82
C LYS A 42 4.88 -16.77 -5.53
N THR A 43 4.61 -16.53 -4.26
CA THR A 43 3.50 -15.68 -3.84
C THR A 43 3.91 -14.22 -3.95
N VAL A 44 3.14 -13.42 -4.68
CA VAL A 44 3.34 -11.98 -4.85
C VAL A 44 2.07 -11.25 -4.46
N ILE A 45 2.22 -10.02 -3.96
CA ILE A 45 1.11 -9.14 -3.60
C ILE A 45 1.16 -7.98 -4.56
N VAL A 46 0.12 -7.88 -5.39
CA VAL A 46 -0.05 -6.76 -6.32
C VAL A 46 -0.93 -5.73 -5.63
N SER A 47 -0.43 -4.51 -5.44
CA SER A 47 -1.21 -3.41 -4.89
C SER A 47 -2.50 -3.20 -5.70
N ASP A 48 -3.55 -2.69 -5.07
CA ASP A 48 -4.84 -2.45 -5.76
C ASP A 48 -4.70 -1.49 -6.95
N ASP A 49 -3.80 -0.50 -6.84
CA ASP A 49 -3.44 0.41 -7.92
C ASP A 49 -2.60 -0.22 -9.06
N GLY A 50 -2.13 -1.46 -8.86
CA GLY A 50 -1.34 -2.21 -9.85
C GLY A 50 0.04 -1.64 -10.16
N GLN A 51 0.47 -0.55 -9.50
CA GLN A 51 1.76 0.09 -9.78
C GLN A 51 2.91 -0.60 -9.06
N GLN A 52 2.62 -1.28 -7.95
CA GLN A 52 3.63 -1.92 -7.12
C GLN A 52 3.30 -3.39 -6.86
N THR A 53 4.30 -4.25 -6.97
CA THR A 53 4.20 -5.69 -6.72
C THR A 53 5.31 -6.09 -5.76
N TRP A 54 4.93 -6.77 -4.69
CA TRP A 54 5.84 -7.22 -3.64
C TRP A 54 5.92 -8.74 -3.65
N THR A 55 7.13 -9.29 -3.66
CA THR A 55 7.33 -10.74 -3.49
C THR A 55 7.24 -11.08 -2.02
N VAL A 56 6.41 -12.06 -1.65
CA VAL A 56 6.26 -12.49 -0.26
C VAL A 56 7.42 -13.41 0.10
N ASP A 57 8.23 -13.00 1.08
CA ASP A 57 9.35 -13.80 1.59
C ASP A 57 8.88 -14.92 2.55
N ASN A 58 7.76 -14.69 3.26
CA ASN A 58 7.07 -15.67 4.10
C ASN A 58 5.73 -16.14 3.49
N PRO A 59 5.74 -16.99 2.44
CA PRO A 59 4.52 -17.37 1.74
C PRO A 59 3.60 -18.27 2.58
N SER A 60 4.07 -18.87 3.68
CA SER A 60 3.28 -19.83 4.47
C SER A 60 1.97 -19.24 5.01
N GLU A 61 2.00 -17.97 5.44
CA GLU A 61 0.83 -17.29 6.00
C GLU A 61 -0.06 -16.66 4.92
N VAL A 62 0.56 -16.19 3.83
CA VAL A 62 -0.15 -15.49 2.75
C VAL A 62 -0.74 -16.45 1.72
N LYS A 63 -0.15 -17.64 1.53
CA LYS A 63 -0.62 -18.65 0.58
C LYS A 63 -2.01 -19.19 0.95
N ALA A 64 -2.38 -19.17 2.23
CA ALA A 64 -3.73 -19.47 2.69
C ALA A 64 -4.78 -18.47 2.16
N GLN A 65 -4.35 -17.28 1.73
CA GLN A 65 -5.17 -16.22 1.15
C GLN A 65 -4.86 -16.00 -0.34
N ALA A 66 -4.22 -16.95 -1.02
CA ALA A 66 -3.93 -16.85 -2.45
C ALA A 66 -5.21 -16.65 -3.27
N GLY A 67 -5.19 -15.67 -4.19
CA GLY A 67 -6.35 -15.30 -5.01
C GLY A 67 -7.40 -14.43 -4.29
N LYS A 68 -7.13 -14.00 -3.05
CA LYS A 68 -8.02 -13.10 -2.31
C LYS A 68 -7.42 -11.70 -2.23
N HIS A 69 -8.33 -10.72 -2.11
CA HIS A 69 -7.96 -9.36 -1.72
C HIS A 69 -7.72 -9.35 -0.21
N VAL A 70 -6.53 -8.91 0.19
CA VAL A 70 -6.11 -8.86 1.59
C VAL A 70 -5.38 -7.55 1.86
N GLN A 71 -5.38 -7.17 3.12
CA GLN A 71 -4.47 -6.19 3.67
C GLN A 71 -3.38 -6.95 4.43
N VAL A 72 -2.13 -6.81 4.01
CA VAL A 72 -0.98 -7.35 4.74
C VAL A 72 -0.26 -6.24 5.47
N THR A 73 0.23 -6.54 6.66
CA THR A 73 1.15 -5.68 7.39
C THR A 73 2.46 -6.43 7.56
N GLY A 74 3.58 -5.78 7.29
CA GLY A 74 4.88 -6.44 7.32
C GLY A 74 6.04 -5.50 7.03
N HIS A 75 7.26 -6.03 7.10
CA HIS A 75 8.46 -5.29 6.77
C HIS A 75 8.67 -5.33 5.25
N VAL A 76 8.81 -4.17 4.63
CA VAL A 76 8.99 -4.04 3.18
C VAL A 76 10.45 -3.75 2.87
N ASP A 77 11.08 -4.62 2.09
CA ASP A 77 12.41 -4.43 1.52
C ASP A 77 12.29 -3.81 0.13
N HIS A 78 12.38 -2.48 0.08
CA HIS A 78 12.35 -1.73 -1.19
C HIS A 78 13.52 -2.10 -2.12
N ASP A 79 14.69 -2.43 -1.56
CA ASP A 79 15.88 -2.83 -2.34
C ASP A 79 15.70 -4.15 -3.08
N LYS A 80 14.94 -5.09 -2.48
CA LYS A 80 14.70 -6.42 -3.03
C LYS A 80 13.34 -6.58 -3.69
N GLY A 81 12.42 -5.64 -3.46
CA GLY A 81 11.02 -5.79 -3.86
C GLY A 81 10.31 -6.90 -3.09
N THR A 82 10.73 -7.18 -1.85
CA THR A 82 10.16 -8.25 -1.01
C THR A 82 9.39 -7.67 0.17
N ILE A 83 8.39 -8.40 0.66
CA ILE A 83 7.68 -8.09 1.89
C ILE A 83 7.71 -9.30 2.82
N HIS A 84 8.20 -9.08 4.04
CA HIS A 84 8.09 -10.03 5.13
C HIS A 84 6.80 -9.75 5.90
N VAL A 85 5.76 -10.51 5.58
CA VAL A 85 4.44 -10.34 6.18
C VAL A 85 4.45 -10.81 7.63
N THR A 86 4.02 -9.94 8.53
CA THR A 86 3.84 -10.22 9.96
C THR A 86 2.37 -10.42 10.33
N GLU A 87 1.44 -9.83 9.57
CA GLU A 87 0.00 -9.97 9.79
C GLU A 87 -0.75 -9.92 8.47
N VAL A 88 -1.78 -10.77 8.34
CA VAL A 88 -2.66 -10.84 7.17
C VAL A 88 -4.10 -10.61 7.62
N GLN A 89 -4.73 -9.57 7.08
CA GLN A 89 -6.13 -9.27 7.27
C GLN A 89 -6.90 -9.54 5.95
N PRO A 90 -7.75 -10.58 5.91
CA PRO A 90 -8.63 -10.81 4.76
C PRO A 90 -9.66 -9.67 4.63
N SER A 91 -9.92 -9.17 3.43
CA SER A 91 -10.98 -8.16 3.21
C SER A 91 -12.39 -8.71 3.54
N ASP A 92 -12.58 -10.03 3.47
CA ASP A 92 -13.83 -10.71 3.87
C ASP A 92 -14.15 -10.52 5.36
N SER A 93 -13.12 -10.48 6.22
CA SER A 93 -13.27 -10.32 7.67
C SER A 93 -13.84 -8.96 8.08
N LEU A 94 -13.77 -7.96 7.20
CA LEU A 94 -14.42 -6.66 7.41
C LEU A 94 -15.93 -6.71 7.08
N LYS A 95 -16.38 -7.77 6.41
CA LYS A 95 -17.78 -7.98 6.00
C LYS A 95 -18.54 -9.00 6.85
N THR A 96 -18.01 -9.42 8.01
CA THR A 96 -18.69 -10.38 8.91
C THR A 96 -18.97 -9.77 10.28
N ARG A 97 -19.76 -8.71 10.30
CA ARG A 97 -20.60 -8.31 11.45
C ARG A 97 -21.89 -7.68 10.94
N HIS A 98 -22.72 -8.46 10.24
CA HIS A 98 -24.15 -8.18 10.04
C HIS A 98 -24.81 -9.49 9.63
N ASP A 99 -25.17 -10.30 10.62
CA ASP A 99 -26.35 -11.18 10.55
C ASP A 99 -27.06 -11.06 11.90
#